data_AF-A0A3B0G175-F1
#
_entry.id   AF-A0A3B0G175-F1
#
_cell.length_a   1.000
_cell.length_b   1.000
_cell.length_c   1.000
_cell.angle_alpha   90.00
_cell.angle_beta   90.00
_cell.angle_gamma   90.00
#
_symmetry.space_group_name_H-M   'P 1'
#
loop_
_entity.id
_entity.type
_entity.pdbx_description
1 polymer ?
#
loop_
_entity_poly.entity_id
_entity_poly.type
_entity_poly.pdbx_seq_one_letter_code
_entity_poly.pdbx_strand_id
1 'polypeptide(L)'
;MPESSGDVDPTTARTLGVLAEPEVTAEFAERNGREVGHLLNLVDERHDWSVVIEYRDFTAGNGLTPMLGPMAKHRSRREWDVMVCLTDLPIRFEGRTVVAEVALGEPISLVSLPALGAFNLDRRVRTAVADLGWAMHRHFDSEDDAGEFGPPSLHQSRHIETAVPDDGLIGFRYVSATRLGRGRLLAGMLRANRPWRLVFGLRSAMAAAIATGAFALVTDTIWQLADLLGAPRLTLLMVLSISTMVLWIITQHDLWESPRRDNLLERYKASLYNVSTVWSLTIGVVISYVLLFVAVLLAAVFTIDDGLLALTLQHPVAVWDFMEVTWMTTSAALIGGALGSGFESKDDILRAAYGQRERHRRQSADADE
;
A
#
# COMPACT_ATOMS: atom_id res chain seq x y z
N MET A 1 -49.94 15.51 2.15
CA MET A 1 -48.77 14.63 2.09
C MET A 1 -48.48 14.38 0.62
N PRO A 2 -47.28 14.70 0.10
CA PRO A 2 -46.91 14.24 -1.22
C PRO A 2 -46.22 12.88 -1.08
N GLU A 3 -46.76 11.88 -1.77
CA GLU A 3 -46.07 10.61 -1.97
C GLU A 3 -44.98 10.79 -3.03
N SER A 4 -43.81 10.28 -2.66
CA SER A 4 -42.61 10.12 -3.43
C SER A 4 -42.70 8.80 -4.18
N SER A 5 -42.44 8.84 -5.49
CA SER A 5 -41.78 7.78 -6.25
C SER A 5 -41.62 8.29 -7.68
N GLY A 6 -40.46 8.90 -7.97
CA GLY A 6 -40.03 9.14 -9.34
C GLY A 6 -39.76 7.78 -9.96
N ASP A 7 -40.62 7.38 -10.89
CA ASP A 7 -40.42 6.24 -11.77
C ASP A 7 -39.22 6.57 -12.67
N VAL A 8 -38.07 5.96 -12.40
CA VAL A 8 -36.86 6.13 -13.21
C VAL A 8 -37.10 5.35 -14.50
N ASP A 9 -37.19 6.06 -15.62
CA ASP A 9 -37.39 5.46 -16.94
C ASP A 9 -36.26 4.44 -17.21
N PRO A 10 -36.56 3.15 -17.45
CA PRO A 10 -35.56 2.08 -17.61
C PRO A 10 -34.59 2.33 -18.79
N THR A 11 -34.91 3.26 -19.68
CA THR A 11 -34.01 3.68 -20.77
C THR A 11 -32.88 4.61 -20.31
N THR A 12 -33.06 5.30 -19.18
CA THR A 12 -32.11 6.27 -18.60
C THR A 12 -31.27 5.69 -17.46
N ALA A 13 -31.70 4.60 -16.84
CA ALA A 13 -30.92 3.95 -15.78
C ALA A 13 -29.65 3.31 -16.34
N ARG A 14 -28.50 3.56 -15.70
CA ARG A 14 -27.21 2.94 -16.01
C ARG A 14 -26.54 2.39 -14.77
N THR A 15 -25.83 1.29 -14.92
CA THR A 15 -25.14 0.61 -13.82
C THR A 15 -23.65 0.50 -14.11
N LEU A 16 -22.84 1.14 -13.27
CA LEU A 16 -21.40 0.96 -13.22
C LEU A 16 -21.06 -0.11 -12.16
N GLY A 17 -20.52 -1.23 -12.63
CA GLY A 17 -19.93 -2.24 -11.77
C GLY A 17 -18.48 -1.92 -11.43
N VAL A 18 -18.15 -1.77 -10.15
CA VAL A 18 -16.76 -1.67 -9.67
C VAL A 18 -16.37 -3.00 -9.06
N LEU A 19 -15.49 -3.74 -9.74
CA LEU A 19 -14.97 -5.00 -9.25
C LEU A 19 -13.61 -4.78 -8.59
N ALA A 20 -13.54 -4.89 -7.28
CA ALA A 20 -12.30 -4.68 -6.53
C ALA A 20 -11.69 -6.01 -6.09
N GLU A 21 -10.37 -6.14 -6.20
CA GLU A 21 -9.65 -7.14 -5.41
C GLU A 21 -9.95 -6.93 -3.91
N PRO A 22 -9.94 -7.97 -3.07
CA PRO A 22 -10.12 -7.79 -1.63
C PRO A 22 -9.03 -6.91 -1.01
N GLU A 23 -9.36 -6.30 0.14
CA GLU A 23 -8.51 -5.44 0.99
C GLU A 23 -8.42 -3.98 0.58
N VAL A 24 -7.26 -3.54 0.07
CA VAL A 24 -6.94 -2.13 -0.14
C VAL A 24 -7.88 -1.55 -1.20
N THR A 25 -8.00 -2.24 -2.32
CA THR A 25 -8.94 -1.95 -3.42
C THR A 25 -10.39 -1.97 -2.97
N ALA A 26 -10.76 -2.89 -2.06
CA ALA A 26 -12.11 -2.98 -1.52
C ALA A 26 -12.48 -1.79 -0.63
N GLU A 27 -11.58 -1.40 0.29
CA GLU A 27 -11.75 -0.22 1.16
C GLU A 27 -11.85 1.06 0.32
N PHE A 28 -11.03 1.17 -0.74
CA PHE A 28 -11.13 2.29 -1.68
C PHE A 28 -12.43 2.26 -2.47
N ALA A 29 -12.89 1.12 -2.98
CA ALA A 29 -14.14 1.04 -3.72
C ALA A 29 -15.33 1.46 -2.83
N GLU A 30 -15.42 0.92 -1.62
CA GLU A 30 -16.52 1.20 -0.67
C GLU A 30 -16.58 2.67 -0.27
N ARG A 31 -15.43 3.26 0.09
CA ARG A 31 -15.34 4.65 0.52
C ARG A 31 -15.63 5.66 -0.60
N ASN A 32 -15.47 5.24 -1.85
CA ASN A 32 -15.48 6.14 -3.00
C ASN A 32 -16.71 5.96 -3.91
N GLY A 33 -17.40 4.82 -3.86
CA GLY A 33 -18.49 4.51 -4.79
C GLY A 33 -19.63 5.52 -4.84
N ARG A 34 -20.03 6.07 -3.69
CA ARG A 34 -21.08 7.12 -3.65
C ARG A 34 -20.67 8.37 -4.41
N GLU A 35 -19.42 8.80 -4.24
CA GLU A 35 -18.93 9.99 -4.92
C GLU A 35 -18.68 9.75 -6.41
N VAL A 36 -18.28 8.53 -6.79
CA VAL A 36 -18.21 8.13 -8.20
C VAL A 36 -19.57 8.28 -8.88
N GLY A 37 -20.64 7.76 -8.27
CA GLY A 37 -22.00 7.90 -8.80
C GLY A 37 -22.43 9.36 -8.92
N HIS A 38 -22.10 10.18 -7.91
CA HIS A 38 -22.38 11.62 -7.97
C HIS A 38 -21.63 12.33 -9.11
N LEU A 39 -20.36 11.98 -9.34
CA LEU A 39 -19.57 12.55 -10.44
C LEU A 39 -20.12 12.13 -11.81
N LEU A 40 -20.53 10.87 -11.97
CA LEU A 40 -21.15 10.39 -13.21
C LEU A 40 -22.45 11.14 -13.51
N ASN A 41 -23.32 11.27 -12.52
CA ASN A 41 -24.59 12.00 -12.66
C ASN A 41 -24.40 13.52 -12.85
N LEU A 42 -23.24 14.07 -12.50
CA LEU A 42 -22.92 15.47 -12.76
C LEU A 42 -22.47 15.70 -14.20
N VAL A 43 -21.83 14.71 -14.83
CA VAL A 43 -21.26 14.80 -16.18
C VAL A 43 -22.24 14.30 -17.24
N ASP A 44 -23.09 13.32 -16.89
CA ASP A 44 -24.08 12.72 -17.77
C ASP A 44 -25.50 13.13 -17.37
N GLU A 45 -25.98 14.25 -17.91
CA GLU A 45 -27.33 14.74 -17.65
C GLU A 45 -28.44 13.85 -18.25
N ARG A 46 -28.08 12.84 -19.05
CA ARG A 46 -29.04 11.99 -19.79
C ARG A 46 -29.37 10.68 -19.08
N HIS A 47 -28.54 10.26 -18.14
CA HIS A 47 -28.67 8.96 -17.49
C HIS A 47 -28.56 9.09 -15.97
N ASP A 48 -29.22 8.17 -15.26
CA ASP A 48 -29.07 8.04 -13.82
C ASP A 48 -28.17 6.83 -13.52
N TRP A 49 -26.96 7.12 -13.05
CA TRP A 49 -25.92 6.15 -12.77
C TRP A 49 -26.01 5.62 -11.33
N SER A 50 -26.19 4.31 -11.23
CA SER A 50 -25.99 3.55 -10.00
C SER A 50 -24.61 2.88 -10.00
N VAL A 51 -23.93 2.90 -8.85
CA VAL A 51 -22.62 2.25 -8.68
C VAL A 51 -22.78 1.02 -7.80
N VAL A 52 -22.48 -0.15 -8.36
CA VAL A 52 -22.50 -1.44 -7.65
C VAL A 52 -21.07 -1.89 -7.44
N ILE A 53 -20.71 -2.18 -6.19
CA ILE A 53 -19.36 -2.63 -5.84
C ILE A 53 -19.41 -4.12 -5.51
N GLU A 54 -18.54 -4.89 -6.14
CA GLU A 54 -18.33 -6.30 -5.80
C GLU A 54 -16.86 -6.59 -5.53
N TYR A 55 -16.63 -7.59 -4.69
CA TYR A 55 -15.30 -8.03 -4.32
C TYR A 55 -15.06 -9.43 -4.88
N ARG A 56 -13.98 -9.59 -5.62
CA ARG A 56 -13.57 -10.90 -6.15
C ARG A 56 -12.06 -10.95 -6.25
N ASP A 57 -11.48 -12.10 -5.91
CA ASP A 57 -10.07 -12.35 -6.16
C ASP A 57 -9.85 -12.64 -7.65
N PHE A 58 -8.89 -11.94 -8.26
CA PHE A 58 -8.62 -12.03 -9.68
C PHE A 58 -7.14 -11.68 -9.95
N THR A 59 -6.44 -12.46 -10.79
CA THR A 59 -4.99 -12.32 -10.98
C THR A 59 -4.62 -11.25 -12.03
N ALA A 60 -4.71 -9.98 -11.65
CA ALA A 60 -4.49 -8.84 -12.55
C ALA A 60 -3.02 -8.59 -12.95
N GLY A 61 -2.06 -9.29 -12.32
CA GLY A 61 -0.62 -9.04 -12.50
C GLY A 61 -0.09 -9.21 -13.93
N ASN A 62 -0.86 -9.84 -14.82
CA ASN A 62 -0.57 -10.00 -16.24
C ASN A 62 -1.42 -9.09 -17.16
N GLY A 63 -2.13 -8.11 -16.59
CA GLY A 63 -3.02 -7.20 -17.30
C GLY A 63 -4.44 -7.76 -17.48
N LEU A 64 -5.26 -7.04 -18.23
CA LEU A 64 -6.68 -7.33 -18.44
C LEU A 64 -6.92 -8.48 -19.43
N THR A 65 -6.04 -8.68 -20.43
CA THR A 65 -6.20 -9.70 -21.49
C THR A 65 -6.55 -11.11 -20.98
N PRO A 66 -5.79 -11.73 -20.04
CA PRO A 66 -6.08 -13.09 -19.60
C PRO A 66 -7.40 -13.20 -18.82
N MET A 67 -7.96 -12.08 -18.38
CA MET A 67 -9.13 -12.01 -17.52
C MET A 67 -10.39 -11.55 -18.26
N LEU A 68 -10.24 -11.05 -19.49
CA LEU A 68 -11.31 -10.36 -20.21
C LEU A 68 -12.54 -11.25 -20.41
N GLY A 69 -12.36 -12.51 -20.80
CA GLY A 69 -13.48 -13.46 -20.99
C GLY A 69 -14.31 -13.70 -19.72
N PRO A 70 -13.69 -14.12 -18.60
CA PRO A 70 -14.37 -14.24 -17.31
C PRO A 70 -15.07 -12.95 -16.86
N MET A 71 -14.42 -11.80 -17.08
CA MET A 71 -14.92 -10.48 -16.70
C MET A 71 -16.13 -10.03 -17.53
N ALA A 72 -16.10 -10.24 -18.85
CA ALA A 72 -17.22 -10.00 -19.73
C ALA A 72 -18.43 -10.87 -19.36
N LYS A 73 -18.20 -12.15 -19.08
CA LYS A 73 -19.26 -13.05 -18.62
C LYS A 73 -19.87 -12.59 -17.29
N HIS A 74 -19.07 -12.04 -16.37
CA HIS A 74 -19.55 -11.54 -15.08
C HIS A 74 -20.38 -10.27 -15.26
N ARG A 75 -19.88 -9.30 -16.04
CA ARG A 75 -20.58 -8.05 -16.38
C ARG A 75 -21.96 -8.35 -16.97
N SER A 76 -22.03 -9.22 -17.98
CA SER A 76 -23.29 -9.58 -18.63
C SER A 76 -24.26 -10.31 -17.70
N ARG A 77 -23.76 -11.14 -16.77
CA ARG A 77 -24.61 -11.82 -15.77
C ARG A 77 -25.21 -10.87 -14.74
N ARG A 78 -24.52 -9.78 -14.44
CA ARG A 78 -24.97 -8.75 -13.49
C ARG A 78 -25.70 -7.60 -14.16
N GLU A 79 -25.87 -7.68 -15.49
CA GLU A 79 -26.51 -6.65 -16.31
C GLU A 79 -25.87 -5.27 -16.11
N TRP A 80 -24.55 -5.24 -15.92
CA TRP A 80 -23.79 -4.00 -15.79
C TRP A 80 -23.50 -3.40 -17.15
N ASP A 81 -23.85 -2.13 -17.34
CA ASP A 81 -23.57 -1.41 -18.58
C ASP A 81 -22.06 -1.25 -18.79
N VAL A 82 -21.34 -0.92 -17.72
CA VAL A 82 -19.89 -0.70 -17.73
C VAL A 82 -19.25 -1.34 -16.51
N MET A 83 -18.03 -1.85 -16.64
CA MET A 83 -17.26 -2.41 -15.52
C MET A 83 -15.86 -1.81 -15.38
N VAL A 84 -15.50 -1.43 -14.16
CA VAL A 84 -14.14 -0.97 -13.81
C VAL A 84 -13.56 -1.91 -12.75
N CYS A 85 -12.50 -2.61 -13.11
CA CYS A 85 -11.75 -3.47 -12.20
C CYS A 85 -10.66 -2.67 -11.48
N LEU A 86 -10.51 -2.84 -10.18
CA LEU A 86 -9.44 -2.24 -9.37
C LEU A 86 -8.48 -3.31 -8.89
N THR A 87 -7.19 -3.15 -9.19
CA THR A 87 -6.12 -4.02 -8.69
C THR A 87 -5.11 -3.23 -7.86
N ASP A 88 -4.58 -3.88 -6.82
CA ASP A 88 -3.41 -3.37 -6.09
C ASP A 88 -2.07 -3.89 -6.64
N LEU A 89 -2.11 -4.64 -7.74
CA LEU A 89 -0.91 -5.10 -8.44
C LEU A 89 -0.44 -4.07 -9.48
N PRO A 90 0.87 -3.84 -9.57
CA PRO A 90 1.44 -2.97 -10.59
C PRO A 90 1.38 -3.63 -11.98
N ILE A 91 0.81 -2.92 -12.95
CA ILE A 91 0.77 -3.37 -14.35
C ILE A 91 1.86 -2.63 -15.14
N ARG A 92 2.57 -3.35 -16.04
CA ARG A 92 3.58 -2.74 -16.92
C ARG A 92 3.44 -3.19 -18.35
N PHE A 93 3.68 -2.25 -19.26
CA PHE A 93 3.73 -2.45 -20.70
C PHE A 93 4.99 -1.77 -21.25
N GLU A 94 5.81 -2.50 -22.01
CA GLU A 94 7.04 -2.00 -22.64
C GLU A 94 7.98 -1.21 -21.70
N GLY A 95 8.14 -1.69 -20.46
CA GLY A 95 9.01 -1.02 -19.48
C GLY A 95 8.43 0.23 -18.82
N ARG A 96 7.20 0.62 -19.18
CA ARG A 96 6.45 1.73 -18.57
C ARG A 96 5.36 1.20 -17.62
N THR A 97 4.98 2.01 -16.63
CA THR A 97 3.92 1.65 -15.68
C THR A 97 2.57 1.99 -16.28
N VAL A 98 1.66 1.02 -16.32
CA VAL A 98 0.30 1.18 -16.81
C VAL A 98 -0.58 1.62 -15.65
N VAL A 99 -1.30 2.70 -15.85
CA VAL A 99 -2.29 3.24 -14.90
C VAL A 99 -3.63 2.56 -15.09
N ALA A 100 -4.07 2.44 -16.34
CA ALA A 100 -5.29 1.73 -16.69
C ALA A 100 -5.18 1.03 -18.06
N GLU A 101 -5.87 -0.09 -18.21
CA GLU A 101 -6.10 -0.78 -19.49
C GLU A 101 -7.59 -0.77 -19.80
N VAL A 102 -7.96 -0.54 -21.06
CA VAL A 102 -9.35 -0.49 -21.53
C VAL A 102 -9.50 -1.46 -22.71
N ALA A 103 -10.50 -2.34 -22.63
CA ALA A 103 -10.86 -3.21 -23.74
C ALA A 103 -11.79 -2.44 -24.71
N LEU A 104 -11.52 -2.48 -26.02
CA LEU A 104 -12.38 -1.81 -27.01
C LEU A 104 -13.62 -2.64 -27.37
N GLY A 105 -13.51 -3.96 -27.31
CA GLY A 105 -14.61 -4.87 -27.67
C GLY A 105 -15.65 -5.09 -26.56
N GLU A 106 -15.34 -4.69 -25.33
CA GLU A 106 -16.19 -4.87 -24.15
C GLU A 106 -16.02 -3.65 -23.23
N PRO A 107 -17.10 -3.10 -22.61
CA PRO A 107 -17.01 -1.93 -21.73
C PRO A 107 -16.42 -2.31 -20.37
N ILE A 108 -15.14 -2.70 -20.38
CA ILE A 108 -14.37 -3.20 -19.25
C ILE A 108 -13.02 -2.49 -19.22
N SER A 109 -12.69 -1.96 -18.04
CA SER A 109 -11.37 -1.39 -17.77
C SER A 109 -10.73 -2.01 -16.52
N LEU A 110 -9.41 -1.90 -16.42
CA LEU A 110 -8.62 -2.31 -15.26
C LEU A 110 -7.73 -1.15 -14.82
N VAL A 111 -7.84 -0.74 -13.56
CA VAL A 111 -7.04 0.34 -12.96
C VAL A 111 -6.07 -0.22 -11.94
N SER A 112 -4.79 0.10 -12.10
CA SER A 112 -3.74 -0.22 -11.13
C SER A 112 -3.64 0.90 -10.09
N LEU A 113 -4.13 0.66 -8.87
CA LEU A 113 -4.06 1.64 -7.77
C LEU A 113 -2.65 2.12 -7.46
N PRO A 114 -1.61 1.25 -7.41
CA PRO A 114 -0.24 1.69 -7.14
C PRO A 114 0.26 2.71 -8.17
N ALA A 115 -0.18 2.59 -9.43
CA ALA A 115 0.21 3.50 -10.49
C ALA A 115 -0.38 4.92 -10.32
N LEU A 116 -1.45 5.08 -9.53
CA LEU A 116 -2.03 6.37 -9.15
C LEU A 116 -1.21 7.11 -8.09
N GLY A 117 -0.34 6.40 -7.36
CA GLY A 117 0.59 6.96 -6.36
C GLY A 117 0.03 7.09 -4.93
N ALA A 118 0.82 7.72 -4.04
CA ALA A 118 0.54 7.73 -2.59
C ALA A 118 -0.32 8.90 -2.09
N PHE A 119 -0.48 9.97 -2.87
CA PHE A 119 -1.11 11.23 -2.45
C PHE A 119 -2.48 11.42 -3.11
N ASN A 120 -3.47 11.84 -2.33
CA ASN A 120 -4.86 12.06 -2.76
C ASN A 120 -5.46 10.85 -3.50
N LEU A 121 -5.13 9.63 -3.05
CA LEU A 121 -5.50 8.40 -3.74
C LEU A 121 -7.03 8.25 -3.85
N ASP A 122 -7.79 8.56 -2.79
CA ASP A 122 -9.26 8.54 -2.85
C ASP A 122 -9.81 9.41 -4.00
N ARG A 123 -9.33 10.66 -4.10
CA ARG A 123 -9.73 11.57 -5.19
C ARG A 123 -9.32 11.01 -6.55
N ARG A 124 -8.10 10.50 -6.68
CA ARG A 124 -7.59 9.95 -7.95
C ARG A 124 -8.34 8.70 -8.39
N VAL A 125 -8.73 7.84 -7.46
CA VAL A 125 -9.55 6.65 -7.74
C VAL A 125 -10.95 7.07 -8.16
N ARG A 126 -11.61 7.95 -7.39
CA ARG A 126 -12.96 8.46 -7.72
C ARG A 126 -13.02 9.01 -9.13
N THR A 127 -12.09 9.90 -9.45
CA THR A 127 -11.96 10.50 -10.76
C THR A 127 -11.74 9.42 -11.83
N ALA A 128 -10.67 8.61 -11.71
CA ALA A 128 -10.36 7.61 -12.73
C ALA A 128 -11.51 6.63 -13.00
N VAL A 129 -12.21 6.18 -11.96
CA VAL A 129 -13.35 5.26 -12.10
C VAL A 129 -14.54 5.95 -12.78
N ALA A 130 -14.87 7.19 -12.40
CA ALA A 130 -15.95 7.95 -13.01
C ALA A 130 -15.65 8.24 -14.50
N ASP A 131 -14.43 8.63 -14.83
CA ASP A 131 -14.07 8.95 -16.22
C ASP A 131 -14.13 7.73 -17.10
N LEU A 132 -13.52 6.61 -16.65
CA LEU A 132 -13.52 5.36 -17.39
C LEU A 132 -14.95 4.85 -17.56
N GLY A 133 -15.78 4.96 -16.52
CA GLY A 133 -17.21 4.65 -16.56
C GLY A 133 -17.93 5.43 -17.66
N TRP A 134 -17.74 6.75 -17.69
CA TRP A 134 -18.35 7.64 -18.67
C TRP A 134 -17.81 7.43 -20.09
N ALA A 135 -16.50 7.21 -20.25
CA ALA A 135 -15.82 6.96 -21.53
C ALA A 135 -16.39 5.75 -22.25
N MET A 136 -16.43 4.62 -21.53
CA MET A 136 -16.83 3.35 -22.11
C MET A 136 -18.32 3.35 -22.48
N HIS A 137 -19.13 4.21 -21.84
CA HIS A 137 -20.54 4.33 -22.16
C HIS A 137 -20.80 5.05 -23.48
N ARG A 138 -20.06 6.13 -23.80
CA ARG A 138 -20.33 6.97 -24.99
C ARG A 138 -20.00 6.33 -26.35
N HIS A 139 -19.63 5.04 -26.40
CA HIS A 139 -18.90 4.41 -27.50
C HIS A 139 -17.56 5.12 -27.73
N PHE A 140 -16.50 4.52 -27.23
CA PHE A 140 -15.15 5.06 -27.25
C PHE A 140 -14.62 5.20 -28.69
N ASP A 141 -14.26 6.41 -29.12
CA ASP A 141 -13.57 6.68 -30.39
C ASP A 141 -12.07 6.86 -30.14
N SER A 142 -11.30 5.89 -30.62
CA SER A 142 -9.84 5.84 -30.51
C SER A 142 -9.10 7.13 -30.88
N GLU A 143 -9.59 7.89 -31.87
CA GLU A 143 -8.86 9.04 -32.43
C GLU A 143 -9.17 10.35 -31.67
N ASP A 144 -10.42 10.56 -31.24
CA ASP A 144 -10.85 11.73 -30.45
C ASP A 144 -10.57 11.54 -28.95
N ASP A 145 -10.85 10.35 -28.41
CA ASP A 145 -10.75 10.07 -26.98
C ASP A 145 -9.31 9.88 -26.50
N ALA A 146 -8.35 9.54 -27.38
CA ALA A 146 -6.93 9.48 -27.00
C ALA A 146 -6.36 10.84 -26.58
N GLY A 147 -6.95 11.94 -27.06
CA GLY A 147 -6.58 13.33 -26.72
C GLY A 147 -7.49 13.97 -25.66
N GLU A 148 -8.78 13.64 -25.65
CA GLU A 148 -9.79 14.24 -24.76
C GLU A 148 -9.94 13.49 -23.42
N PHE A 149 -9.68 12.18 -23.37
CA PHE A 149 -9.54 11.43 -22.11
C PHE A 149 -8.17 11.63 -21.46
N GLY A 150 -7.94 12.86 -21.02
CA GLY A 150 -7.11 13.11 -19.85
C GLY A 150 -8.01 12.97 -18.61
N PRO A 151 -7.77 12.03 -17.68
CA PRO A 151 -8.50 11.98 -16.40
C PRO A 151 -8.65 13.41 -15.80
N PRO A 152 -9.87 13.91 -15.48
CA PRO A 152 -10.19 15.26 -15.02
C PRO A 152 -9.69 15.46 -13.58
N SER A 153 -8.38 15.66 -13.55
CA SER A 153 -7.53 16.29 -12.54
C SER A 153 -6.05 16.03 -12.87
N LEU A 154 -5.76 15.14 -13.82
CA LEU A 154 -4.41 14.88 -14.32
C LEU A 154 -4.00 15.89 -15.41
N HIS A 155 -4.90 16.74 -15.92
CA HIS A 155 -4.51 17.94 -16.68
C HIS A 155 -3.65 18.94 -15.89
N GLN A 156 -3.69 18.92 -14.54
CA GLN A 156 -2.75 19.68 -13.72
C GLN A 156 -1.54 18.86 -13.24
N SER A 157 -1.60 17.53 -13.30
CA SER A 157 -0.40 16.70 -13.13
C SER A 157 0.16 16.30 -14.49
N ARG A 158 0.96 17.21 -15.05
CA ARG A 158 1.77 17.17 -16.29
C ARG A 158 2.51 15.88 -16.72
N HIS A 159 2.21 14.69 -16.19
CA HIS A 159 3.12 13.53 -16.20
C HIS A 159 2.48 12.16 -16.49
N ILE A 160 1.24 12.11 -16.98
CA ILE A 160 0.66 10.88 -17.55
C ILE A 160 0.60 11.13 -19.06
N GLU A 161 1.40 10.38 -19.80
CA GLU A 161 1.58 10.55 -21.24
C GLU A 161 1.02 9.34 -21.97
N THR A 162 0.25 9.66 -23.02
CA THR A 162 -0.15 8.85 -24.17
C THR A 162 -0.94 7.57 -23.86
N ALA A 163 -2.22 7.57 -24.25
CA ALA A 163 -2.93 6.34 -24.55
C ALA A 163 -2.16 5.62 -25.67
N VAL A 164 -1.60 4.46 -25.38
CA VAL A 164 -0.94 3.64 -26.40
C VAL A 164 -2.01 2.73 -27.00
N PRO A 165 -2.34 2.88 -28.30
CA PRO A 165 -3.20 1.94 -28.99
C PRO A 165 -2.51 0.58 -29.01
N ASP A 166 -3.28 -0.47 -28.77
CA ASP A 166 -2.83 -1.85 -28.90
C ASP A 166 -3.80 -2.54 -29.86
N ASP A 167 -3.25 -3.16 -30.92
CA ASP A 167 -4.03 -3.84 -31.96
C ASP A 167 -4.66 -5.16 -31.45
N GLY A 168 -4.47 -5.48 -30.16
CA GLY A 168 -5.02 -6.65 -29.49
C GLY A 168 -6.40 -6.44 -28.84
N LEU A 169 -6.74 -7.35 -27.92
CA LEU A 169 -7.99 -7.31 -27.14
C LEU A 169 -8.06 -6.12 -26.16
N ILE A 170 -6.89 -5.67 -25.72
CA ILE A 170 -6.75 -4.40 -25.01
C ILE A 170 -6.59 -3.37 -26.11
N GLY A 171 -7.52 -2.43 -26.23
CA GLY A 171 -7.41 -1.43 -27.28
C GLY A 171 -6.58 -0.23 -26.87
N PHE A 172 -6.65 0.15 -25.59
CA PHE A 172 -5.91 1.30 -25.06
C PHE A 172 -5.27 1.03 -23.71
N ARG A 173 -4.03 1.54 -23.57
CA ARG A 173 -3.30 1.52 -22.30
C ARG A 173 -2.87 2.93 -21.92
N TYR A 174 -3.25 3.36 -20.73
CA TYR A 174 -2.78 4.62 -20.15
C TYR A 174 -1.50 4.39 -19.38
N VAL A 175 -0.46 5.16 -19.69
CA VAL A 175 0.90 4.89 -19.20
C VAL A 175 1.48 6.12 -18.48
N SER A 176 2.28 5.90 -17.44
CA SER A 176 2.97 6.99 -16.73
C SER A 176 4.35 7.29 -17.31
N ALA A 177 4.81 8.55 -17.23
CA ALA A 177 6.15 8.96 -17.66
C ALA A 177 7.29 8.23 -16.92
N THR A 178 8.34 7.85 -17.65
CA THR A 178 9.31 6.79 -17.31
C THR A 178 10.09 6.97 -16.00
N ARG A 179 10.46 8.20 -15.60
CA ARG A 179 11.31 8.42 -14.40
C ARG A 179 10.51 8.72 -13.13
N LEU A 180 9.50 9.59 -13.22
CA LEU A 180 8.64 9.95 -12.08
C LEU A 180 7.56 8.89 -11.80
N GLY A 181 7.17 8.11 -12.82
CA GLY A 181 6.24 6.99 -12.69
C GLY A 181 6.77 5.88 -11.79
N ARG A 182 8.09 5.64 -11.77
CA ARG A 182 8.72 4.66 -10.85
C ARG A 182 8.65 5.09 -9.40
N GLY A 183 8.99 6.35 -9.10
CA GLY A 183 8.90 6.88 -7.73
C GLY A 183 7.46 6.95 -7.24
N ARG A 184 6.52 7.33 -8.11
CA ARG A 184 5.09 7.33 -7.80
C ARG A 184 4.54 5.94 -7.55
N LEU A 185 4.91 4.97 -8.40
CA LEU A 185 4.53 3.57 -8.26
C LEU A 185 5.05 3.00 -6.93
N LEU A 186 6.34 3.21 -6.63
CA LEU A 186 6.94 2.79 -5.37
C LEU A 186 6.21 3.44 -4.19
N ALA A 187 5.96 4.74 -4.21
CA ALA A 187 5.21 5.39 -3.14
C ALA A 187 3.80 4.81 -2.97
N GLY A 188 3.11 4.50 -4.07
CA GLY A 188 1.80 3.83 -4.07
C GLY A 188 1.87 2.43 -3.45
N MET A 189 2.87 1.63 -3.85
CA MET A 189 3.14 0.31 -3.29
C MET A 189 3.51 0.37 -1.80
N LEU A 190 4.35 1.34 -1.40
CA LEU A 190 4.73 1.58 0.00
C LEU A 190 3.51 1.86 0.88
N ARG A 191 2.54 2.65 0.38
CA ARG A 191 1.31 2.97 1.12
C ARG A 191 0.35 1.79 1.16
N ALA A 192 0.23 1.03 0.08
CA ALA A 192 -0.57 -0.19 0.05
C ALA A 192 -0.11 -1.18 1.13
N ASN A 193 1.21 -1.28 1.34
CA ASN A 193 1.82 -2.13 2.37
C ASN A 193 1.68 -1.63 3.83
N ARG A 194 0.93 -0.54 4.08
CA ARG A 194 0.67 0.11 5.40
C ARG A 194 1.73 -0.19 6.48
N PRO A 195 2.97 0.30 6.36
CA PRO A 195 4.11 -0.12 7.18
C PRO A 195 3.95 0.15 8.68
N TRP A 196 3.11 1.11 9.08
CA TRP A 196 2.79 1.40 10.47
C TRP A 196 1.93 0.32 11.16
N ARG A 197 1.21 -0.53 10.41
CA ARG A 197 0.44 -1.63 11.00
C ARG A 197 1.32 -2.76 11.52
N LEU A 198 2.52 -2.94 10.97
CA LEU A 198 3.50 -3.90 11.50
C LEU A 198 3.85 -3.59 12.95
N VAL A 199 3.96 -2.30 13.32
CA VAL A 199 4.32 -1.86 14.67
C VAL A 199 3.33 -2.35 15.73
N PHE A 200 2.04 -2.34 15.41
CA PHE A 200 0.97 -2.77 16.32
C PHE A 200 0.60 -4.26 16.18
N GLY A 201 1.14 -4.92 15.15
CA GLY A 201 0.88 -6.33 14.86
C GLY A 201 1.71 -7.31 15.68
N LEU A 202 2.88 -6.88 16.16
CA LEU A 202 3.89 -7.74 16.80
C LEU A 202 3.90 -7.54 18.32
N ARG A 203 2.91 -8.10 19.02
CA ARG A 203 2.76 -7.93 20.47
C ARG A 203 3.94 -8.52 21.24
N SER A 204 4.47 -9.68 20.80
CA SER A 204 5.64 -10.32 21.42
C SER A 204 6.92 -9.49 21.24
N ALA A 205 7.13 -8.92 20.04
CA ALA A 205 8.27 -8.07 19.73
C ALA A 205 8.26 -6.79 20.57
N MET A 206 7.09 -6.14 20.71
CA MET A 206 6.94 -4.97 21.57
C MET A 206 7.22 -5.32 23.04
N ALA A 207 6.69 -6.43 23.54
CA ALA A 207 6.92 -6.86 24.91
C ALA A 207 8.42 -7.12 25.18
N ALA A 208 9.10 -7.80 24.26
CA ALA A 208 10.54 -8.05 24.36
C ALA A 208 11.34 -6.74 24.28
N ALA A 209 11.01 -5.84 23.35
CA ALA A 209 11.68 -4.54 23.25
C ALA A 209 11.51 -3.70 24.52
N ILE A 210 10.31 -3.64 25.09
CA ILE A 210 10.03 -2.94 26.35
C ILE A 210 10.81 -3.57 27.49
N ALA A 211 10.82 -4.90 27.60
CA ALA A 211 11.56 -5.61 28.64
C ALA A 211 13.08 -5.37 28.53
N THR A 212 13.64 -5.45 27.31
CA THR A 212 15.05 -5.14 27.06
C THR A 212 15.37 -3.68 27.35
N GLY A 213 14.50 -2.75 26.95
CA GLY A 213 14.66 -1.32 27.24
C GLY A 213 14.63 -1.02 28.73
N ALA A 214 13.67 -1.58 29.47
CA ALA A 214 13.57 -1.43 30.92
C ALA A 214 14.80 -1.99 31.64
N PHE A 215 15.26 -3.18 31.25
CA PHE A 215 16.48 -3.79 31.80
C PHE A 215 17.72 -2.91 31.52
N ALA A 216 17.85 -2.43 30.28
CA ALA A 216 18.96 -1.58 29.89
C ALA A 216 18.97 -0.23 30.63
N LEU A 217 17.79 0.38 30.86
CA LEU A 217 17.69 1.64 31.60
C LEU A 217 18.11 1.53 33.06
N VAL A 218 17.90 0.39 33.71
CA VAL A 218 18.23 0.21 35.14
C VAL A 218 19.70 -0.14 35.36
N THR A 219 20.46 -0.39 34.29
CA THR A 219 21.84 -0.89 34.39
C THR A 219 22.85 0.22 34.14
N ASP A 220 23.64 0.55 35.16
CA ASP A 220 24.71 1.58 35.10
C ASP A 220 25.71 1.37 33.94
N THR A 221 25.97 0.12 33.56
CA THR A 221 26.90 -0.21 32.47
C THR A 221 26.42 0.32 31.12
N ILE A 222 25.11 0.40 30.90
CA ILE A 222 24.54 0.98 29.67
C ILE A 222 24.79 2.49 29.64
N TRP A 223 24.69 3.16 30.80
CA TRP A 223 24.89 4.59 30.89
C TRP A 223 26.35 4.95 30.63
N GLN A 224 27.27 4.24 31.28
CA GLN A 224 28.71 4.41 31.07
C GLN A 224 29.12 4.10 29.63
N LEU A 225 28.57 3.03 29.04
CA LEU A 225 28.92 2.66 27.68
C LEU A 225 28.38 3.67 26.66
N ALA A 226 27.20 4.25 26.90
CA ALA A 226 26.62 5.29 26.06
C ALA A 226 27.54 6.53 25.98
N ASP A 227 27.96 7.03 27.14
CA ASP A 227 28.88 8.18 27.26
C ASP A 227 30.24 7.91 26.58
N LEU A 228 30.80 6.71 26.79
CA LEU A 228 32.10 6.32 26.20
C LEU A 228 32.09 6.16 24.67
N LEU A 229 30.93 5.81 24.08
CA LEU A 229 30.82 5.54 22.64
C LEU A 229 30.77 6.83 21.82
N GLY A 230 30.11 7.86 22.36
CA GLY A 230 29.82 9.12 21.69
C GLY A 230 28.93 8.97 20.45
N ALA A 231 28.47 10.12 19.94
CA ALA A 231 27.53 10.21 18.81
C ALA A 231 27.85 9.35 17.56
N PRO A 232 29.10 9.24 17.04
CA PRO A 232 29.34 8.49 15.81
C PRO A 232 29.15 6.99 15.98
N ARG A 233 29.58 6.42 17.12
CA ARG A 233 29.41 4.99 17.38
C ARG A 233 27.97 4.65 17.74
N LEU A 234 27.27 5.54 18.45
CA LEU A 234 25.83 5.41 18.70
C LEU A 234 25.01 5.43 17.40
N THR A 235 25.38 6.32 16.46
CA THR A 235 24.76 6.35 15.13
C THR A 235 24.99 5.04 14.38
N LEU A 236 26.21 4.50 14.41
CA LEU A 236 26.51 3.19 13.80
C LEU A 236 25.69 2.07 14.44
N LEU A 237 25.57 2.05 15.77
CA LEU A 237 24.76 1.07 16.50
C LEU A 237 23.28 1.16 16.14
N MET A 238 22.73 2.36 15.99
CA MET A 238 21.36 2.55 15.53
C MET A 238 21.17 2.00 14.11
N VAL A 239 22.07 2.33 13.19
CA VAL A 239 21.99 1.82 11.81
C VAL A 239 22.10 0.29 11.78
N LEU A 240 22.99 -0.29 12.56
CA LEU A 240 23.12 -1.75 12.71
C LEU A 240 21.85 -2.36 13.29
N SER A 241 21.29 -1.77 14.36
CA SER A 241 20.06 -2.24 15.01
C SER A 241 18.85 -2.23 14.07
N ILE A 242 18.66 -1.12 13.33
CA ILE A 242 17.61 -1.01 12.30
C ILE A 242 17.84 -2.05 11.20
N SER A 243 19.08 -2.20 10.72
CA SER A 243 19.42 -3.16 9.67
C SER A 243 19.18 -4.61 10.13
N THR A 244 19.53 -4.94 11.36
CA THR A 244 19.27 -6.26 11.97
C THR A 244 17.77 -6.52 12.06
N MET A 245 16.97 -5.56 12.52
CA MET A 245 15.51 -5.71 12.58
C MET A 245 14.90 -5.90 11.18
N VAL A 246 15.31 -5.09 10.19
CA VAL A 246 14.83 -5.23 8.81
C VAL A 246 15.21 -6.59 8.24
N LEU A 247 16.47 -7.02 8.41
CA LEU A 247 16.94 -8.32 7.95
C LEU A 247 16.18 -9.46 8.63
N TRP A 248 15.93 -9.34 9.94
CA TRP A 248 15.18 -10.31 10.71
C TRP A 248 13.75 -10.49 10.20
N ILE A 249 13.03 -9.39 9.95
CA ILE A 249 11.67 -9.45 9.38
C ILE A 249 11.70 -10.09 7.99
N ILE A 250 12.70 -9.78 7.17
CA ILE A 250 12.82 -10.36 5.83
C ILE A 250 13.07 -11.87 5.89
N THR A 251 14.00 -12.33 6.73
CA THR A 251 14.37 -13.75 6.83
C THR A 251 13.29 -14.59 7.50
N GLN A 252 12.63 -14.07 8.54
CA GLN A 252 11.59 -14.81 9.26
C GLN A 252 10.30 -15.00 8.46
N HIS A 253 10.02 -14.13 7.49
CA HIS A 253 8.73 -14.11 6.79
C HIS A 253 8.78 -14.55 5.34
N ASP A 254 9.92 -15.07 4.85
CA ASP A 254 10.12 -15.45 3.44
C ASP A 254 9.60 -14.37 2.47
N LEU A 255 9.73 -13.10 2.84
CA LEU A 255 9.25 -11.96 2.05
C LEU A 255 10.04 -11.78 0.75
N TRP A 256 11.10 -12.57 0.58
CA TRP A 256 11.94 -12.57 -0.59
C TRP A 256 11.32 -13.44 -1.70
N GLU A 257 10.52 -12.81 -2.55
CA GLU A 257 9.91 -13.51 -3.67
C GLU A 257 10.99 -13.86 -4.71
N SER A 258 11.24 -15.17 -4.88
CA SER A 258 12.23 -15.69 -5.82
C SER A 258 11.60 -15.86 -7.21
N PRO A 259 12.25 -15.41 -8.30
CA PRO A 259 11.71 -15.53 -9.65
C PRO A 259 11.42 -16.99 -9.98
N ARG A 260 10.16 -17.31 -10.28
CA ARG A 260 9.73 -18.69 -10.54
C ARG A 260 10.15 -19.18 -11.94
N ARG A 261 10.59 -18.29 -12.85
CA ARG A 261 11.09 -18.58 -14.21
C ARG A 261 12.11 -17.56 -14.76
N ASP A 262 12.83 -17.94 -15.81
CA ASP A 262 13.89 -17.18 -16.50
C ASP A 262 13.41 -15.99 -17.38
N ASN A 263 12.30 -15.35 -17.04
CA ASN A 263 11.80 -14.18 -17.77
C ASN A 263 12.33 -12.87 -17.16
N LEU A 264 13.00 -12.02 -17.96
CA LEU A 264 13.54 -10.71 -17.53
C LEU A 264 12.48 -9.79 -16.91
N LEU A 265 11.23 -9.89 -17.39
CA LEU A 265 10.12 -9.07 -16.93
C LEU A 265 9.60 -9.51 -15.54
N GLU A 266 9.64 -10.81 -15.25
CA GLU A 266 9.30 -11.38 -13.93
C GLU A 266 10.38 -11.08 -12.89
N ARG A 267 11.67 -11.18 -13.25
CA ARG A 267 12.79 -10.80 -12.37
C ARG A 267 12.73 -9.33 -11.95
N TYR A 268 12.34 -8.44 -12.87
CA TYR A 268 12.14 -7.02 -12.55
C TYR A 268 10.91 -6.77 -11.66
N LYS A 269 9.79 -7.47 -11.91
CA LYS A 269 8.60 -7.40 -11.05
C LYS A 269 8.93 -7.84 -9.62
N ALA A 270 9.61 -8.98 -9.46
CA ALA A 270 10.10 -9.47 -8.18
C ALA A 270 11.06 -8.47 -7.51
N SER A 271 11.97 -7.86 -8.28
CA SER A 271 12.88 -6.84 -7.76
C SER A 271 12.15 -5.57 -7.26
N LEU A 272 11.13 -5.07 -7.97
CA LEU A 272 10.36 -3.93 -7.47
C LEU A 272 9.58 -4.25 -6.21
N TYR A 273 9.00 -5.45 -6.17
CA TYR A 273 8.29 -5.92 -4.99
C TYR A 273 9.26 -6.00 -3.80
N ASN A 274 10.43 -6.61 -3.98
CA ASN A 274 11.44 -6.72 -2.94
C ASN A 274 11.97 -5.34 -2.50
N VAL A 275 12.25 -4.42 -3.43
CA VAL A 275 12.71 -3.05 -3.12
C VAL A 275 11.63 -2.26 -2.37
N SER A 276 10.38 -2.33 -2.83
CA SER A 276 9.24 -1.68 -2.17
C SER A 276 9.03 -2.24 -0.77
N THR A 277 9.12 -3.56 -0.60
CA THR A 277 9.00 -4.23 0.69
C THR A 277 10.13 -3.81 1.63
N VAL A 278 11.39 -3.84 1.20
CA VAL A 278 12.53 -3.39 2.00
C VAL A 278 12.38 -1.94 2.42
N TRP A 279 11.99 -1.04 1.50
CA TRP A 279 11.77 0.37 1.83
C TRP A 279 10.61 0.57 2.80
N SER A 280 9.48 -0.11 2.58
CA SER A 280 8.31 -0.05 3.48
C SER A 280 8.69 -0.53 4.88
N LEU A 281 9.38 -1.67 4.98
CA LEU A 281 9.86 -2.22 6.24
C LEU A 281 10.84 -1.29 6.92
N THR A 282 11.81 -0.73 6.19
CA THR A 282 12.80 0.20 6.74
C THR A 282 12.10 1.44 7.30
N ILE A 283 11.15 2.03 6.57
CA ILE A 283 10.37 3.17 7.05
C ILE A 283 9.55 2.79 8.30
N GLY A 284 8.90 1.63 8.29
CA GLY A 284 8.16 1.12 9.45
C GLY A 284 9.05 0.95 10.68
N VAL A 285 10.22 0.33 10.52
CA VAL A 285 11.20 0.12 11.60
C VAL A 285 11.79 1.44 12.10
N VAL A 286 12.07 2.40 11.22
CA VAL A 286 12.53 3.74 11.61
C VAL A 286 11.47 4.47 12.43
N ILE A 287 10.19 4.42 12.02
CA ILE A 287 9.08 5.00 12.80
C ILE A 287 8.98 4.32 14.16
N SER A 288 9.03 2.99 14.22
CA SER A 288 9.06 2.24 15.49
C SER A 288 10.22 2.65 16.38
N TYR A 289 11.42 2.81 15.81
CA TYR A 289 12.61 3.23 16.53
C TYR A 289 12.41 4.61 17.15
N VAL A 290 11.86 5.57 16.39
CA VAL A 290 11.58 6.92 16.90
C VAL A 290 10.54 6.89 18.03
N LEU A 291 9.47 6.11 17.89
CA LEU A 291 8.46 5.96 18.95
C LEU A 291 9.05 5.32 20.21
N LEU A 292 9.86 4.27 20.06
CA LEU A 292 10.55 3.61 21.15
C LEU A 292 11.55 4.56 21.82
N PHE A 293 12.29 5.34 21.03
CA PHE A 293 13.23 6.36 21.52
C PHE A 293 12.51 7.38 22.41
N VAL A 294 11.37 7.91 21.96
CA VAL A 294 10.57 8.85 22.76
C VAL A 294 10.09 8.20 24.06
N ALA A 295 9.60 6.97 24.01
CA ALA A 295 9.15 6.26 25.20
C ALA A 295 10.30 5.99 26.20
N VAL A 296 11.47 5.58 25.70
CA VAL A 296 12.68 5.34 26.50
C VAL A 296 13.20 6.66 27.07
N LEU A 297 13.17 7.76 26.32
CA LEU A 297 13.60 9.07 26.80
C LEU A 297 12.72 9.54 27.97
N LEU A 298 11.40 9.42 27.83
CA LEU A 298 10.46 9.74 28.90
C LEU A 298 10.71 8.87 30.14
N ALA A 299 10.96 7.57 29.95
CA ALA A 299 11.30 6.67 31.04
C ALA A 299 12.64 7.01 31.70
N ALA A 300 13.66 7.36 30.92
CA ALA A 300 14.98 7.75 31.41
C ALA A 300 14.89 9.03 32.26
N VAL A 301 14.24 10.07 31.74
CA VAL A 301 14.04 11.34 32.47
C VAL A 301 13.19 11.14 33.74
N PHE A 302 12.24 10.21 33.73
CA PHE A 302 11.43 9.92 34.92
C PHE A 302 12.16 9.09 35.98
N THR A 303 13.07 8.19 35.56
CA THR A 303 13.66 7.16 36.45
C THR A 303 15.07 7.51 36.90
N ILE A 304 15.86 8.17 36.07
CA ILE A 304 17.27 8.45 36.33
C ILE A 304 17.39 9.80 37.05
N ASP A 305 17.90 9.76 38.28
CA ASP A 305 18.20 10.95 39.07
C ASP A 305 19.49 11.63 38.58
N ASP A 306 19.47 12.96 38.46
CA ASP A 306 20.62 13.77 38.00
C ASP A 306 21.87 13.56 38.88
N GLY A 307 21.70 13.40 40.20
CA GLY A 307 22.80 13.17 41.13
C GLY A 307 23.41 11.78 40.97
N LEU A 308 22.56 10.77 40.78
CA LEU A 308 23.01 9.40 40.50
C LEU A 308 23.76 9.33 39.17
N LEU A 309 23.23 9.96 38.12
CA LEU A 309 23.87 9.96 36.80
C LEU A 309 25.23 10.68 36.82
N ALA A 310 25.32 11.84 37.50
CA ALA A 310 26.58 12.56 37.68
C ALA A 310 27.64 11.70 38.41
N LEU A 311 27.20 10.95 39.43
CA LEU A 311 28.08 10.08 40.21
C LEU A 311 28.55 8.88 39.37
N THR A 312 27.68 8.32 38.52
CA THR A 312 28.01 7.18 37.66
C THR A 312 28.92 7.59 36.49
N LEU A 313 28.68 8.74 35.86
CA LEU A 313 29.43 9.23 34.70
C LEU A 313 30.70 10.01 35.06
N GLN A 314 30.84 10.46 36.32
CA GLN A 314 32.00 11.24 36.80
C GLN A 314 32.18 12.61 36.11
N HIS A 315 31.09 13.18 35.59
CA HIS A 315 31.05 14.55 35.08
C HIS A 315 29.70 15.22 35.37
N PRO A 316 29.59 16.56 35.27
CA PRO A 316 28.32 17.25 35.41
C PRO A 316 27.32 16.77 34.35
N VAL A 317 26.07 16.54 34.75
CA VAL A 317 25.02 16.05 33.85
C VAL A 317 24.58 17.15 32.88
N ALA A 318 24.59 16.81 31.61
CA ALA A 318 24.02 17.57 30.52
C ALA A 318 22.75 16.89 30.00
N VAL A 319 21.87 17.67 29.35
CA VAL A 319 20.68 17.14 28.66
C VAL A 319 21.04 16.10 27.61
N TRP A 320 22.24 16.23 27.04
CA TRP A 320 22.75 15.31 26.02
C TRP A 320 23.01 13.90 26.57
N ASP A 321 23.38 13.75 27.84
CA ASP A 321 23.67 12.45 28.45
C ASP A 321 22.41 11.58 28.47
N PHE A 322 21.25 12.17 28.78
CA PHE A 322 19.96 11.50 28.66
C PHE A 322 19.68 11.05 27.23
N MET A 323 20.05 11.85 26.22
CA MET A 323 19.89 11.46 24.82
C MET A 323 20.81 10.31 24.45
N GLU A 324 22.06 10.28 24.91
CA GLU A 324 23.01 9.19 24.64
C GLU A 324 22.58 7.88 25.31
N VAL A 325 22.18 7.93 26.59
CA VAL A 325 21.61 6.78 27.31
C VAL A 325 20.38 6.25 26.59
N THR A 326 19.48 7.15 26.17
CA THR A 326 18.28 6.78 25.42
C THR A 326 18.64 6.14 24.08
N TRP A 327 19.60 6.70 23.35
CA TRP A 327 20.03 6.21 22.04
C TRP A 327 20.59 4.78 22.14
N MET A 328 21.47 4.56 23.10
CA MET A 328 22.05 3.24 23.38
C MET A 328 20.97 2.24 23.76
N THR A 329 20.12 2.61 24.73
CA THR A 329 19.03 1.77 25.24
C THR A 329 18.04 1.40 24.15
N THR A 330 17.62 2.36 23.32
CA THR A 330 16.66 2.14 22.23
C THR A 330 17.23 1.19 21.18
N SER A 331 18.53 1.31 20.87
CA SER A 331 19.22 0.42 19.93
C SER A 331 19.28 -1.02 20.44
N ALA A 332 19.55 -1.21 21.74
CA ALA A 332 19.50 -2.53 22.39
C ALA A 332 18.06 -3.09 22.45
N ALA A 333 17.09 -2.25 22.81
CA ALA A 333 15.68 -2.61 22.89
C ALA A 333 15.12 -3.06 21.54
N LEU A 334 15.48 -2.38 20.43
CA LEU A 334 15.07 -2.80 19.10
C LEU A 334 15.63 -4.19 18.75
N ILE A 335 16.89 -4.50 19.10
CA ILE A 335 17.47 -5.84 18.91
C ILE A 335 16.73 -6.89 19.75
N GLY A 336 16.41 -6.57 21.00
CA GLY A 336 15.59 -7.43 21.88
C GLY A 336 14.19 -7.69 21.29
N GLY A 337 13.58 -6.67 20.70
CA GLY A 337 12.30 -6.80 19.99
C GLY A 337 12.38 -7.72 18.78
N ALA A 338 13.48 -7.67 18.01
CA ALA A 338 13.68 -8.58 16.88
C ALA A 338 13.70 -10.03 17.37
N LEU A 339 14.47 -10.34 18.41
CA LEU A 339 14.48 -11.67 19.02
C LEU A 339 13.11 -12.10 19.55
N GLY A 340 12.37 -11.20 20.19
CA GLY A 340 11.02 -11.46 20.70
C GLY A 340 10.00 -11.79 19.61
N SER A 341 10.15 -11.18 18.42
CA SER A 341 9.26 -11.44 17.28
C SER A 341 9.38 -12.85 16.69
N GLY A 342 10.45 -13.59 17.01
CA GLY A 342 10.62 -14.98 16.59
C GLY A 342 9.65 -15.97 17.23
N PHE A 343 8.93 -15.56 18.29
CA PHE A 343 7.91 -16.38 18.96
C PHE A 343 6.48 -16.11 18.45
N GLU A 344 6.31 -15.19 17.52
CA GLU A 344 5.01 -14.83 17.00
C GLU A 344 4.56 -15.85 15.93
N SER A 345 3.29 -16.25 15.97
CA SER A 345 2.77 -17.20 14.99
C SER A 345 2.69 -16.56 13.59
N LYS A 346 2.94 -17.35 12.55
CA LYS A 346 2.83 -16.91 11.14
C LYS A 346 1.46 -16.27 10.86
N ASP A 347 0.39 -16.73 11.53
CA ASP A 347 -0.98 -16.25 11.34
C ASP A 347 -1.27 -14.90 12.04
N ASP A 348 -0.60 -14.56 13.14
CA ASP A 348 -0.71 -13.25 13.80
C ASP A 348 -0.02 -12.15 12.97
N ILE A 349 1.11 -12.50 12.36
CA ILE A 349 1.89 -11.57 11.52
C ILE A 349 1.26 -11.40 10.14
N LEU A 350 0.76 -12.46 9.51
CA LEU A 350 0.00 -12.34 8.25
C LEU A 350 -1.27 -11.49 8.44
N ARG A 351 -1.94 -11.58 9.60
CA ARG A 351 -3.04 -10.67 9.95
C ARG A 351 -2.61 -9.21 10.03
N ALA A 352 -1.40 -8.95 10.51
CA ALA A 352 -0.86 -7.61 10.64
C ALA A 352 -0.31 -7.02 9.32
N ALA A 353 0.28 -7.88 8.47
CA ALA A 353 0.99 -7.48 7.26
C ALA A 353 0.18 -7.64 5.96
N TYR A 354 -0.66 -8.68 5.84
CA TYR A 354 -1.24 -9.12 4.56
C TYR A 354 -2.76 -9.34 4.54
N GLY A 355 -3.51 -8.94 5.57
CA GLY A 355 -4.98 -8.90 5.49
C GLY A 355 -5.67 -10.23 5.09
N GLN A 356 -6.95 -10.17 4.72
CA GLN A 356 -7.85 -11.32 4.48
C GLN A 356 -7.59 -12.14 3.19
N ARG A 357 -6.63 -11.79 2.33
CA ARG A 357 -6.33 -12.47 1.05
C ARG A 357 -6.03 -13.95 1.19
N GLU A 358 -5.18 -14.32 2.14
CA GLU A 358 -4.84 -15.74 2.38
C GLU A 358 -6.02 -16.51 3.00
N ARG A 359 -6.89 -15.84 3.77
CA ARG A 359 -8.10 -16.48 4.32
C ARG A 359 -9.10 -16.80 3.25
N HIS A 360 -9.35 -15.89 2.31
CA HIS A 360 -10.29 -16.17 1.22
C HIS A 360 -9.76 -17.27 0.31
N ARG A 361 -8.46 -17.30 0.00
CA ARG A 361 -7.85 -18.36 -0.80
C ARG A 361 -7.95 -19.73 -0.13
N ARG A 362 -7.74 -19.81 1.19
CA ARG A 362 -7.91 -21.06 1.95
C ARG A 362 -9.38 -21.42 2.14
N GLN A 363 -10.27 -20.48 2.42
CA GLN A 363 -11.70 -20.76 2.53
C GLN A 363 -12.30 -21.19 1.19
N SER A 364 -11.83 -20.66 0.06
CA SER A 364 -12.24 -21.16 -1.26
C SER A 364 -11.60 -22.52 -1.60
N ALA A 365 -10.40 -22.81 -1.09
CA ALA A 365 -9.78 -24.12 -1.26
C ALA A 365 -10.45 -25.20 -0.37
N ASP A 366 -10.83 -24.82 0.86
CA ASP A 366 -11.53 -25.67 1.84
C ASP A 366 -13.03 -25.79 1.54
N ALA A 367 -13.60 -24.90 0.72
CA ALA A 367 -14.98 -24.99 0.23
C ALA A 367 -15.12 -25.78 -1.07
N ASP A 368 -14.00 -26.06 -1.74
CA ASP A 368 -13.90 -26.97 -2.90
C ASP A 368 -13.46 -28.40 -2.48
N GLU A 369 -13.31 -28.66 -1.18
CA GLU A 369 -13.20 -29.99 -0.54
C GLU A 369 -14.52 -30.36 0.16
#